data_AF-A0A250WTD0-F1
#
_entry.id   AF-A0A250WTD0-F1
#
_cell.length_a   1.000
_cell.length_b   1.000
_cell.length_c   1.000
_cell.angle_alpha   90.00
_cell.angle_beta   90.00
_cell.angle_gamma   90.00
#
_symmetry.space_group_name_H-M   'P 1'
#
loop_
_entity.id
_entity.type
_entity.pdbx_description
1 polymer ?
#
loop_
_entity_poly.entity_id
_entity_poly.type
_entity_poly.pdbx_seq_one_letter_code
_entity_poly.pdbx_strand_id
1 'polypeptide(L)'
;MEENSNALIADEGGEEREFVEEGSEILQIVQRVIATEGKDAEQVYDRWKQILYKYQEQSQLLDAFLEDIVVPLSSLLRQHAVESEAKDSELQKIQGTCRMLSVLVVVRGYKTVVKFFPHEAQDLEKVLMVFTTVKARSKVVKTEEEAVAVWESQSILLLWLSMLILVPFDLATIDSSATDMTAARSQPYTQLVSKIMTICQECLHQPGSVREMGALLLGRMLTRPDMGLALGEYIAWIEGAPNISQ
;
A
#
# COMPACT_ATOMS: atom_id res chain seq x y z
N MET A 1 -12.76 47.42 7.41
CA MET A 1 -13.27 47.04 6.09
C MET A 1 -12.36 45.95 5.56
N GLU A 2 -12.55 44.73 6.03
CA GLU A 2 -11.85 43.53 5.56
C GLU A 2 -12.69 42.33 6.03
N GLU A 3 -13.91 42.26 5.49
CA GLU A 3 -14.79 41.10 5.58
C GLU A 3 -15.17 40.75 4.13
N ASN A 4 -14.41 39.84 3.52
CA ASN A 4 -14.91 38.80 2.60
C ASN A 4 -13.72 38.14 1.89
N SER A 5 -13.28 37.00 2.42
CA SER A 5 -12.54 36.02 1.61
C SER A 5 -12.74 34.57 2.06
N ASN A 6 -13.73 34.29 2.92
CA ASN A 6 -13.87 32.98 3.57
C ASN A 6 -15.21 32.27 3.28
N ALA A 7 -15.91 32.67 2.23
CA ALA A 7 -17.24 32.14 1.88
C ALA A 7 -17.28 31.30 0.59
N LEU A 8 -16.13 30.88 0.04
CA LEU A 8 -16.06 30.20 -1.27
C LEU A 8 -15.55 28.75 -1.22
N ILE A 9 -15.40 28.12 -0.04
CA ILE A 9 -14.84 26.75 0.07
C ILE A 9 -15.88 25.71 0.55
N ALA A 10 -17.11 26.13 0.85
CA ALA A 10 -18.11 25.26 1.48
C ALA A 10 -19.33 25.04 0.56
N ASP A 11 -19.14 24.41 -0.62
CA ASP A 11 -20.23 23.68 -1.30
C ASP A 11 -19.78 22.78 -2.48
N GLU A 12 -18.54 22.90 -2.97
CA GLU A 12 -18.11 22.16 -4.19
C GLU A 12 -18.22 20.62 -4.06
N GLY A 13 -18.00 20.08 -2.86
CA GLY A 13 -18.10 18.64 -2.61
C GLY A 13 -19.52 18.06 -2.63
N GLY A 14 -20.56 18.91 -2.52
CA GLY A 14 -21.96 18.49 -2.66
C GLY A 14 -22.36 18.35 -4.13
N GLU A 15 -22.02 19.36 -4.94
CA GLU A 15 -22.28 19.37 -6.38
C GLU A 15 -21.47 18.27 -7.11
N GLU A 16 -20.20 18.06 -6.75
CA GLU A 16 -19.37 17.01 -7.35
C GLU A 16 -19.92 15.59 -7.14
N ARG A 17 -20.59 15.34 -6.00
CA ARG A 17 -21.20 14.04 -5.70
C ARG A 17 -22.44 13.75 -6.54
N GLU A 18 -23.13 14.77 -7.06
CA GLU A 18 -24.31 14.57 -7.92
C GLU A 18 -23.96 14.04 -9.31
N PHE A 19 -22.72 14.22 -9.77
CA PHE A 19 -22.27 13.76 -11.09
C PHE A 19 -21.92 12.27 -11.15
N VAL A 20 -21.87 11.57 -10.01
CA VAL A 20 -21.61 10.13 -9.94
C VAL A 20 -22.94 9.40 -9.75
N GLU A 21 -23.48 8.85 -10.82
CA GLU A 21 -24.78 8.15 -10.84
C GLU A 21 -24.84 7.03 -9.79
N GLU A 22 -23.73 6.29 -9.62
CA GLU A 22 -23.62 5.18 -8.68
C GLU A 22 -23.02 5.56 -7.31
N GLY A 23 -22.93 6.85 -6.96
CA GLY A 23 -22.28 7.30 -5.72
C GLY A 23 -22.82 6.61 -4.46
N SER A 24 -24.15 6.47 -4.37
CA SER A 24 -24.81 5.75 -3.26
C SER A 24 -24.47 4.24 -3.27
N GLU A 25 -24.41 3.62 -4.44
CA GLU A 25 -24.09 2.19 -4.57
C GLU A 25 -22.62 1.91 -4.18
N ILE A 26 -21.69 2.78 -4.58
CA ILE A 26 -20.27 2.71 -4.20
C ILE A 26 -20.15 2.72 -2.67
N LEU A 27 -20.80 3.67 -1.99
CA LEU A 27 -20.76 3.77 -0.54
C LEU A 27 -21.44 2.56 0.14
N GLN A 28 -22.54 2.04 -0.41
CA GLN A 28 -23.19 0.83 0.11
C GLN A 28 -22.30 -0.41 -0.02
N ILE A 29 -21.57 -0.55 -1.13
CA ILE A 29 -20.60 -1.63 -1.31
C ILE A 29 -19.52 -1.55 -0.24
N VAL A 30 -18.92 -0.37 -0.04
CA VAL A 30 -17.90 -0.16 1.01
C VAL A 30 -18.48 -0.51 2.37
N GLN A 31 -19.63 0.06 2.74
CA GLN A 31 -20.28 -0.22 4.02
C GLN A 31 -20.54 -1.72 4.24
N ARG A 32 -20.98 -2.45 3.20
CA ARG A 32 -21.17 -3.90 3.28
C ARG A 32 -19.87 -4.65 3.55
N VAL A 33 -18.79 -4.27 2.87
CA VAL A 33 -17.47 -4.89 3.08
C VAL A 33 -16.94 -4.61 4.48
N ILE A 34 -17.09 -3.37 4.98
CA ILE A 34 -16.71 -3.03 6.36
C ILE A 34 -17.56 -3.80 7.37
N ALA A 35 -18.88 -3.84 7.20
CA ALA A 35 -19.80 -4.53 8.11
C ALA A 35 -19.56 -6.05 8.17
N THR A 36 -19.00 -6.64 7.12
CA THR A 36 -18.66 -8.06 7.05
C THR A 36 -17.20 -8.36 7.35
N GLU A 37 -16.42 -7.35 7.78
CA GLU A 37 -14.98 -7.45 8.04
C GLU A 37 -14.23 -8.07 6.85
N GLY A 38 -14.50 -7.59 5.64
CA GLY A 38 -13.82 -8.00 4.41
C GLY A 38 -14.29 -9.32 3.79
N LYS A 39 -15.22 -10.07 4.43
CA LYS A 39 -15.67 -11.38 3.92
C LYS A 39 -16.40 -11.28 2.58
N ASP A 40 -17.14 -10.20 2.37
CA ASP A 40 -17.91 -10.01 1.14
C ASP A 40 -17.11 -9.31 0.02
N ALA A 41 -15.85 -8.94 0.25
CA ALA A 41 -15.04 -8.20 -0.73
C ALA A 41 -14.98 -8.89 -2.10
N GLU A 42 -14.80 -10.22 -2.12
CA GLU A 42 -14.75 -11.00 -3.36
C GLU A 42 -16.12 -11.03 -4.08
N GLN A 43 -17.22 -11.11 -3.32
CA GLN A 43 -18.57 -11.17 -3.91
C GLN A 43 -18.98 -9.85 -4.57
N VAL A 44 -18.51 -8.73 -4.04
CA VAL A 44 -18.84 -7.39 -4.56
C VAL A 44 -17.81 -6.87 -5.56
N TYR A 45 -16.65 -7.53 -5.70
CA TYR A 45 -15.50 -7.07 -6.48
C TYR A 45 -15.84 -6.81 -7.96
N ASP A 46 -16.57 -7.71 -8.61
CA ASP A 46 -16.91 -7.53 -10.03
C ASP A 46 -17.77 -6.29 -10.26
N ARG A 47 -18.78 -6.07 -9.39
CA ARG A 47 -19.64 -4.89 -9.46
C ARG A 47 -18.86 -3.62 -9.11
N TRP A 48 -18.03 -3.68 -8.07
CA TRP A 48 -17.13 -2.60 -7.67
C TRP A 48 -16.26 -2.13 -8.83
N LYS A 49 -15.58 -3.08 -9.50
CA LYS A 49 -14.72 -2.83 -10.65
C LYS A 49 -15.50 -2.25 -11.83
N GLN A 50 -16.66 -2.83 -12.13
CA GLN A 50 -17.52 -2.36 -13.22
C GLN A 50 -17.94 -0.90 -13.03
N ILE A 51 -18.33 -0.49 -11.82
CA ILE A 51 -18.75 0.88 -11.54
C ILE A 51 -17.56 1.82 -11.69
N LEU A 52 -16.45 1.57 -10.99
CA LEU A 52 -15.33 2.50 -10.95
C LEU A 52 -14.65 2.67 -12.32
N TYR A 53 -14.61 1.63 -13.15
CA TYR A 53 -14.03 1.72 -14.49
C TYR A 53 -14.83 2.62 -15.44
N LYS A 54 -16.12 2.90 -15.17
CA LYS A 54 -16.88 3.88 -15.95
C LYS A 54 -16.31 5.29 -15.85
N TYR A 55 -15.75 5.62 -14.69
CA TYR A 55 -15.21 6.94 -14.38
C TYR A 55 -13.73 7.06 -14.73
N GLN A 56 -13.13 6.08 -15.41
CA GLN A 56 -11.69 6.08 -15.73
C GLN A 56 -11.26 7.28 -16.59
N GLU A 57 -12.07 7.67 -17.57
CA GLU A 57 -11.78 8.84 -18.44
C GLU A 57 -11.90 10.18 -17.70
N GLN A 58 -12.71 10.25 -16.64
CA GLN A 58 -12.95 11.44 -15.82
C GLN A 58 -12.83 11.11 -14.33
N SER A 59 -11.67 10.57 -13.94
CA SER A 59 -11.47 10.02 -12.59
C SER A 59 -11.60 11.05 -11.46
N GLN A 60 -11.48 12.34 -11.76
CA GLN A 60 -11.66 13.43 -10.79
C GLN A 60 -13.08 13.47 -10.21
N LEU A 61 -14.09 12.96 -10.90
CA LEU A 61 -15.46 12.87 -10.38
C LEU A 61 -15.56 12.01 -9.11
N LEU A 62 -14.60 11.10 -8.91
CA LEU A 62 -14.55 10.26 -7.72
C LEU A 62 -13.91 10.96 -6.53
N ASP A 63 -13.24 12.11 -6.71
CA ASP A 63 -12.44 12.77 -5.67
C ASP A 63 -13.30 13.12 -4.43
N ALA A 64 -14.54 13.55 -4.64
CA ALA A 64 -15.50 13.84 -3.57
C ALA A 64 -15.89 12.61 -2.72
N PHE A 65 -15.69 11.38 -3.23
CA PHE A 65 -15.97 10.13 -2.52
C PHE A 65 -14.72 9.42 -2.02
N LEU A 66 -13.52 9.81 -2.47
CA LEU A 66 -12.29 9.05 -2.20
C LEU A 66 -12.00 8.89 -0.71
N GLU A 67 -12.21 9.93 0.08
CA GLU A 67 -11.97 9.85 1.53
C GLU A 67 -12.93 8.84 2.18
N ASP A 68 -14.22 8.95 1.88
CA ASP A 68 -15.28 8.06 2.39
C ASP A 68 -15.13 6.60 1.94
N ILE A 69 -14.34 6.35 0.90
CA ILE A 69 -14.05 5.01 0.37
C ILE A 69 -12.73 4.47 0.88
N VAL A 70 -11.64 5.23 0.70
CA VAL A 70 -10.28 4.73 0.89
C VAL A 70 -9.95 4.63 2.37
N VAL A 71 -10.36 5.60 3.19
CA VAL A 71 -10.10 5.58 4.64
C VAL A 71 -10.67 4.31 5.31
N PRO A 72 -11.94 3.93 5.11
CA PRO A 72 -12.46 2.71 5.73
C PRO A 72 -11.82 1.44 5.16
N LEU A 73 -11.56 1.37 3.86
CA LEU A 73 -10.90 0.19 3.25
C LEU A 73 -9.44 0.04 3.72
N SER A 74 -8.70 1.14 3.84
CA SER A 74 -7.31 1.13 4.29
C SER A 74 -7.23 0.82 5.79
N SER A 75 -8.20 1.29 6.58
CA SER A 75 -8.35 0.92 8.00
C SER A 75 -8.66 -0.57 8.16
N LEU A 76 -9.55 -1.12 7.34
CA LEU A 76 -9.85 -2.56 7.33
C LEU A 76 -8.62 -3.38 6.95
N LEU A 77 -7.87 -2.96 5.92
CA LEU A 77 -6.61 -3.58 5.55
C LEU A 77 -5.63 -3.60 6.72
N ARG A 78 -5.49 -2.47 7.44
CA ARG A 78 -4.64 -2.37 8.61
C ARG A 78 -5.08 -3.30 9.73
N GLN A 79 -6.38 -3.35 10.05
CA GLN A 79 -6.92 -4.24 11.06
C GLN A 79 -6.51 -5.70 10.79
N HIS A 80 -6.68 -6.19 9.55
CA HIS A 80 -6.30 -7.56 9.21
C HIS A 80 -4.79 -7.77 9.15
N ALA A 81 -4.02 -6.79 8.67
CA ALA A 81 -2.57 -6.91 8.48
C ALA A 81 -1.76 -6.77 9.78
N VAL A 82 -2.21 -5.94 10.72
CA VAL A 82 -1.46 -5.50 11.89
C VAL A 82 -2.01 -6.09 13.19
N GLU A 83 -3.34 -6.22 13.29
CA GLU A 83 -4.02 -6.54 14.55
C GLU A 83 -4.46 -8.00 14.64
N SER A 84 -4.49 -8.71 13.50
CA SER A 84 -4.88 -10.12 13.44
C SER A 84 -3.69 -11.08 13.37
N GLU A 85 -3.88 -12.28 13.91
CA GLU A 85 -2.96 -13.40 13.72
C GLU A 85 -3.00 -13.87 12.26
N ALA A 86 -1.83 -14.21 11.70
CA ALA A 86 -1.66 -14.65 10.32
C ALA A 86 -2.34 -16.02 10.07
N LYS A 87 -3.65 -15.99 9.81
CA LYS A 87 -4.47 -17.14 9.40
C LYS A 87 -4.82 -17.00 7.92
N ASP A 88 -5.05 -18.14 7.26
CA ASP A 88 -5.41 -18.16 5.83
C ASP A 88 -6.68 -17.37 5.52
N SER A 89 -7.65 -17.32 6.45
CA SER A 89 -8.88 -16.54 6.31
C SER A 89 -8.62 -15.02 6.31
N GLU A 90 -7.67 -14.57 7.13
CA GLU A 90 -7.30 -13.15 7.20
C GLU A 90 -6.54 -12.73 5.96
N LEU A 91 -5.71 -13.62 5.43
CA LEU A 91 -5.01 -13.38 4.18
C LEU A 91 -5.98 -13.22 3.00
N GLN A 92 -7.07 -13.99 2.94
CA GLN A 92 -8.12 -13.80 1.94
C GLN A 92 -8.80 -12.42 2.05
N LYS A 93 -9.10 -11.97 3.28
CA LYS A 93 -9.68 -10.63 3.52
C LYS A 93 -8.72 -9.51 3.13
N ILE A 94 -7.43 -9.66 3.47
CA ILE A 94 -6.35 -8.74 3.04
C ILE A 94 -6.31 -8.67 1.51
N GLN A 95 -6.29 -9.82 0.83
CA GLN A 95 -6.27 -9.86 -0.62
C GLN A 95 -7.49 -9.18 -1.21
N GLY A 96 -8.71 -9.52 -0.78
CA GLY A 96 -9.94 -8.89 -1.26
C GLY A 96 -9.95 -7.36 -1.06
N THR A 97 -9.51 -6.89 0.10
CA THR A 97 -9.41 -5.45 0.40
C THR A 97 -8.37 -4.77 -0.50
N CYS A 98 -7.20 -5.40 -0.70
CA CYS A 98 -6.19 -4.92 -1.63
C CYS A 98 -6.69 -4.87 -3.09
N ARG A 99 -7.49 -5.86 -3.54
CA ARG A 99 -8.10 -5.83 -4.87
C ARG A 99 -9.06 -4.66 -5.04
N MET A 100 -9.86 -4.35 -4.02
CA MET A 100 -10.73 -3.17 -4.09
C MET A 100 -9.93 -1.87 -4.18
N LEU A 101 -8.85 -1.75 -3.38
CA LEU A 101 -7.94 -0.60 -3.41
C LEU A 101 -7.15 -0.51 -4.73
N SER A 102 -6.76 -1.64 -5.34
CA SER A 102 -6.05 -1.66 -6.63
C SER A 102 -6.89 -1.04 -7.74
N VAL A 103 -8.20 -1.28 -7.77
CA VAL A 103 -9.11 -0.66 -8.73
C VAL A 103 -9.08 0.87 -8.60
N LEU A 104 -9.14 1.41 -7.37
CA LEU A 104 -9.03 2.86 -7.14
C LEU A 104 -7.69 3.41 -7.59
N VAL A 105 -6.60 2.69 -7.31
CA VAL A 105 -5.25 3.06 -7.75
C VAL A 105 -5.14 3.08 -9.27
N VAL A 106 -5.77 2.14 -9.97
CA VAL A 106 -5.79 2.08 -11.44
C VAL A 106 -6.63 3.20 -12.04
N VAL A 107 -7.82 3.45 -11.50
CA VAL A 107 -8.77 4.46 -12.04
C VAL A 107 -8.28 5.87 -11.77
N ARG A 108 -7.89 6.17 -10.53
CA ARG A 108 -7.58 7.54 -10.12
C ARG A 108 -6.09 7.86 -10.04
N GLY A 109 -5.27 6.85 -9.78
CA GLY A 109 -3.83 6.98 -9.61
C GLY A 109 -3.38 6.85 -8.15
N TYR A 110 -2.25 6.16 -7.95
CA TYR A 110 -1.73 5.87 -6.61
C TYR A 110 -1.46 7.12 -5.75
N LYS A 111 -1.02 8.23 -6.36
CA LYS A 111 -0.63 9.45 -5.63
C LYS A 111 -1.79 10.09 -4.88
N THR A 112 -3.01 9.94 -5.38
CA THR A 112 -4.22 10.49 -4.74
C THR A 112 -4.71 9.52 -3.68
N VAL A 113 -4.84 8.24 -4.04
CA VAL A 113 -5.35 7.19 -3.15
C VAL A 113 -4.49 7.02 -1.91
N VAL A 114 -3.16 7.01 -2.07
CA VAL A 114 -2.25 6.70 -0.97
C VAL A 114 -2.22 7.75 0.15
N LYS A 115 -2.74 8.96 -0.10
CA LYS A 115 -2.84 10.01 0.93
C LYS A 115 -3.80 9.63 2.07
N PHE A 116 -4.73 8.73 1.81
CA PHE A 116 -5.73 8.26 2.76
C PHE A 116 -5.33 6.94 3.46
N PHE A 117 -4.08 6.49 3.27
CA PHE A 117 -3.59 5.28 3.93
C PHE A 117 -3.18 5.59 5.37
N PRO A 118 -3.18 4.61 6.29
CA PRO A 118 -2.66 4.80 7.63
C PRO A 118 -1.14 5.06 7.61
N HIS A 119 -0.66 5.90 8.53
CA HIS A 119 0.72 6.41 8.54
C HIS A 119 1.49 6.02 9.83
N GLU A 120 0.99 5.07 10.61
CA GLU A 120 1.62 4.68 11.86
C GLU A 120 2.91 3.89 11.58
N ALA A 121 4.05 4.46 11.95
CA ALA A 121 5.36 3.85 11.69
C ALA A 121 5.48 2.42 12.25
N GLN A 122 4.85 2.15 13.40
CA GLN A 122 4.82 0.83 14.06
C GLN A 122 4.25 -0.29 13.18
N ASP A 123 3.48 0.06 12.14
CA ASP A 123 2.88 -0.91 11.24
C ASP A 123 3.89 -1.43 10.20
N LEU A 124 5.01 -0.73 9.98
CA LEU A 124 5.98 -1.02 8.92
C LEU A 124 6.44 -2.48 8.90
N GLU A 125 6.87 -3.01 10.05
CA GLU A 125 7.37 -4.38 10.14
C GLU A 125 6.26 -5.41 9.88
N LYS A 126 5.05 -5.18 10.40
CA LYS A 126 3.92 -6.09 10.20
C LYS A 126 3.42 -6.09 8.75
N VAL A 127 3.36 -4.92 8.11
CA VAL A 127 3.00 -4.81 6.70
C VAL A 127 4.05 -5.52 5.83
N LEU A 128 5.34 -5.43 6.17
CA LEU A 128 6.41 -6.15 5.47
C LEU A 128 6.28 -7.68 5.63
N MET A 129 5.92 -8.15 6.83
CA MET A 129 5.63 -9.56 7.08
C MET A 129 4.46 -10.04 6.21
N VAL A 130 3.35 -9.31 6.20
CA VAL A 130 2.17 -9.65 5.37
C VAL A 130 2.54 -9.66 3.88
N PHE A 131 3.30 -8.68 3.40
CA PHE A 131 3.81 -8.67 2.02
C PHE A 131 4.59 -9.95 1.70
N THR A 132 5.47 -10.38 2.60
CA THR A 132 6.28 -11.58 2.43
C THR A 132 5.41 -12.85 2.37
N THR A 133 4.37 -12.92 3.20
CA THR A 133 3.37 -14.02 3.15
C THR A 133 2.59 -14.02 1.84
N VAL A 134 2.10 -12.86 1.38
CA VAL A 134 1.41 -12.71 0.09
C VAL A 134 2.34 -13.12 -1.06
N LYS A 135 3.60 -12.72 -1.02
CA LYS A 135 4.60 -13.08 -2.03
C LYS A 135 4.90 -14.57 -2.07
N ALA A 136 4.96 -15.23 -0.91
CA ALA A 136 5.12 -16.69 -0.85
C ALA A 136 3.94 -17.42 -1.53
N ARG A 137 2.72 -16.87 -1.43
CA ARG A 137 1.54 -17.45 -2.11
C ARG A 137 1.65 -17.46 -3.62
N SER A 138 2.40 -16.55 -4.25
CA SER A 138 2.62 -16.56 -5.71
C SER A 138 3.12 -17.91 -6.25
N LYS A 139 3.77 -18.74 -5.40
CA LYS A 139 4.30 -20.06 -5.78
C LYS A 139 3.24 -21.17 -5.80
N VAL A 140 2.07 -20.95 -5.19
CA VAL A 140 1.04 -21.97 -4.96
C VAL A 140 -0.29 -21.62 -5.66
N VAL A 141 -0.31 -20.51 -6.40
CA VAL A 141 -1.46 -20.05 -7.19
C VAL A 141 -1.87 -21.11 -8.22
N LYS A 142 -3.17 -21.37 -8.34
CA LYS A 142 -3.74 -22.36 -9.26
C LYS A 142 -4.54 -21.74 -10.39
N THR A 143 -5.08 -20.54 -10.19
CA THR A 143 -5.91 -19.85 -11.18
C THR A 143 -5.30 -18.50 -11.57
N GLU A 144 -5.64 -18.00 -12.76
CA GLU A 144 -5.21 -16.68 -13.20
C GLU A 144 -5.77 -15.57 -12.29
N GLU A 145 -7.01 -15.72 -11.82
CA GLU A 145 -7.62 -14.77 -10.90
C GLU A 145 -6.89 -14.70 -9.56
N GLU A 146 -6.50 -15.83 -8.99
CA GLU A 146 -5.66 -15.86 -7.80
C GLU A 146 -4.29 -15.20 -8.04
N ALA A 147 -3.72 -15.36 -9.24
CA ALA A 147 -2.45 -14.71 -9.61
C ALA A 147 -2.59 -13.20 -9.61
N VAL A 148 -3.66 -12.70 -10.24
CA VAL A 148 -4.01 -11.27 -10.29
C VAL A 148 -4.24 -10.73 -8.88
N ALA A 149 -5.01 -11.43 -8.05
CA ALA A 149 -5.27 -11.01 -6.66
C ALA A 149 -3.97 -10.90 -5.84
N VAL A 150 -3.04 -11.84 -6.01
CA VAL A 150 -1.72 -11.78 -5.36
C VAL A 150 -0.90 -10.60 -5.86
N TRP A 151 -0.90 -10.32 -7.17
CA TRP A 151 -0.19 -9.18 -7.77
C TRP A 151 -0.76 -7.83 -7.30
N GLU A 152 -2.09 -7.68 -7.29
CA GLU A 152 -2.78 -6.49 -6.78
C GLU A 152 -2.42 -6.26 -5.31
N SER A 153 -2.38 -7.32 -4.51
CA SER A 153 -1.99 -7.27 -3.10
C SER A 153 -0.54 -6.85 -2.91
N GLN A 154 0.40 -7.38 -3.69
CA GLN A 154 1.80 -6.97 -3.64
C GLN A 154 1.95 -5.47 -3.94
N SER A 155 1.28 -4.98 -4.97
CA SER A 155 1.35 -3.57 -5.36
C SER A 155 0.78 -2.65 -4.28
N ILE A 156 -0.38 -2.97 -3.70
CA ILE A 156 -0.98 -2.15 -2.62
C ILE A 156 -0.13 -2.16 -1.35
N LEU A 157 0.42 -3.31 -0.97
CA LEU A 157 1.28 -3.40 0.21
C LEU A 157 2.61 -2.65 0.01
N LEU A 158 3.24 -2.73 -1.16
CA LEU A 158 4.43 -1.93 -1.49
C LEU A 158 4.12 -0.43 -1.49
N LEU A 159 2.96 -0.04 -2.04
CA LEU A 159 2.50 1.33 -2.00
C LEU A 159 2.32 1.82 -0.56
N TRP A 160 1.72 1.00 0.32
CA TRP A 160 1.57 1.35 1.73
C TRP A 160 2.92 1.47 2.45
N LEU A 161 3.80 0.48 2.29
CA LEU A 161 5.17 0.53 2.81
C LEU A 161 5.91 1.79 2.36
N SER A 162 5.70 2.22 1.11
CA SER A 162 6.31 3.44 0.57
C SER A 162 5.84 4.71 1.28
N MET A 163 4.64 4.73 1.88
CA MET A 163 4.21 5.83 2.74
C MET A 163 4.78 5.71 4.14
N LEU A 164 4.75 4.50 4.71
CA LEU A 164 5.26 4.26 6.05
C LEU A 164 6.74 4.65 6.13
N ILE A 165 7.57 4.32 5.14
CA ILE A 165 9.01 4.62 5.16
C ILE A 165 9.35 6.13 5.16
N LEU A 166 8.43 6.99 4.70
CA LEU A 166 8.63 8.44 4.64
C LEU A 166 8.40 9.15 5.97
N VAL A 167 7.71 8.50 6.91
CA VAL A 167 7.41 9.11 8.21
C VAL A 167 8.75 9.35 8.94
N PRO A 168 8.96 10.51 9.59
CA PRO A 168 10.21 10.82 10.27
C PRO A 168 10.29 10.08 11.62
N PHE A 169 10.73 8.82 11.59
CA PHE A 169 11.03 8.00 12.76
C PHE A 169 12.35 7.25 12.56
N ASP A 170 12.96 6.83 13.66
CA ASP A 170 14.16 6.01 13.64
C ASP A 170 13.81 4.54 13.36
N LEU A 171 14.31 4.01 12.24
CA LEU A 171 14.06 2.63 11.82
C LEU A 171 14.59 1.60 12.84
N ALA A 172 15.60 1.94 13.63
CA ALA A 172 16.11 1.07 14.69
C ALA A 172 15.11 0.84 15.81
N THR A 173 14.15 1.75 16.01
CA THR A 173 13.11 1.62 17.05
C THR A 173 12.01 0.63 16.68
N ILE A 174 11.90 0.29 15.40
CA ILE A 174 10.84 -0.58 14.85
C ILE A 174 11.37 -1.97 14.54
N ASP A 175 12.68 -2.11 14.32
CA ASP A 175 13.28 -3.40 14.01
C ASP A 175 13.24 -4.33 15.25
N SER A 176 12.29 -5.25 15.29
CA SER A 176 12.18 -6.26 16.35
C SER A 176 13.38 -7.22 16.41
N SER A 177 14.24 -7.25 15.39
CA SER A 177 15.50 -8.01 15.41
C SER A 177 16.65 -7.31 16.13
N ALA A 178 16.48 -6.02 16.48
CA ALA A 178 17.51 -5.24 17.19
C ALA A 178 17.77 -5.71 18.62
N THR A 179 16.88 -6.53 19.21
CA THR A 179 17.09 -7.16 20.51
C THR A 179 18.15 -8.27 20.52
N ASP A 180 18.50 -8.84 19.36
CA ASP A 180 19.64 -9.76 19.22
C ASP A 180 20.95 -8.96 19.07
N MET A 181 21.44 -8.47 20.21
CA MET A 181 22.65 -7.65 20.40
C MET A 181 23.96 -8.24 19.86
N THR A 182 23.95 -9.46 19.32
CA THR A 182 25.10 -10.16 18.74
C THR A 182 25.20 -10.00 17.23
N ALA A 183 24.08 -9.77 16.51
CA ALA A 183 24.05 -9.60 15.05
C ALA A 183 24.06 -8.12 14.60
N ALA A 184 23.59 -7.21 15.46
CA ALA A 184 23.44 -5.78 15.13
C ALA A 184 24.77 -5.02 14.97
N ARG A 185 25.91 -5.55 15.42
CA ARG A 185 27.20 -4.82 15.40
C ARG A 185 27.98 -4.91 14.08
N SER A 186 27.52 -5.73 13.15
CA SER A 186 28.24 -6.01 11.89
C SER A 186 27.51 -5.52 10.64
N GLN A 187 26.28 -5.02 10.76
CA GLN A 187 25.48 -4.56 9.63
C GLN A 187 25.48 -3.02 9.57
N PRO A 188 25.66 -2.41 8.38
CA PRO A 188 25.71 -0.96 8.22
C PRO A 188 24.38 -0.26 8.53
N TYR A 189 23.27 -1.00 8.57
CA TYR A 189 21.92 -0.54 8.89
C TYR A 189 21.08 -1.69 9.46
N THR A 190 19.84 -1.41 9.87
CA THR A 190 18.92 -2.39 10.50
C THR A 190 18.60 -3.58 9.60
N GLN A 191 18.27 -4.76 10.17
CA GLN A 191 17.89 -5.91 9.35
C GLN A 191 16.58 -5.65 8.61
N LEU A 192 15.71 -4.82 9.19
CA LEU A 192 14.49 -4.36 8.52
C LEU A 192 14.80 -3.67 7.19
N VAL A 193 15.75 -2.74 7.18
CA VAL A 193 16.19 -2.05 5.96
C VAL A 193 16.79 -3.02 4.95
N SER A 194 17.59 -3.99 5.42
CA SER A 194 18.15 -5.04 4.55
C SER A 194 17.06 -5.85 3.86
N LYS A 195 16.04 -6.29 4.60
CA LYS A 195 14.90 -7.02 4.04
C LYS A 195 14.14 -6.19 3.01
N ILE A 196 13.88 -4.91 3.31
CA ILE A 196 13.21 -4.01 2.37
C ILE A 196 14.05 -3.82 1.10
N MET A 197 15.37 -3.64 1.24
CA MET A 197 16.31 -3.52 0.11
C MET A 197 16.23 -4.74 -0.82
N THR A 198 16.36 -5.94 -0.27
CA THR A 198 16.28 -7.19 -1.05
C THR A 198 14.92 -7.33 -1.75
N ILE A 199 13.82 -7.05 -1.04
CA ILE A 199 12.48 -7.09 -1.62
C ILE A 199 12.36 -6.12 -2.79
N CYS A 200 12.80 -4.88 -2.62
CA CYS A 200 12.76 -3.87 -3.66
C CYS A 200 13.60 -4.28 -4.87
N GLN A 201 14.84 -4.77 -4.68
CA GLN A 201 15.69 -5.27 -5.75
C GLN A 201 15.01 -6.41 -6.53
N GLU A 202 14.35 -7.34 -5.85
CA GLU A 202 13.57 -8.40 -6.52
C GLU A 202 12.38 -7.82 -7.30
N CYS A 203 11.65 -6.87 -6.73
CA CYS A 203 10.54 -6.20 -7.42
C CYS A 203 10.99 -5.43 -8.67
N LEU A 204 12.22 -4.90 -8.71
CA LEU A 204 12.76 -4.24 -9.89
C LEU A 204 12.87 -5.16 -11.11
N HIS A 205 12.99 -6.47 -10.91
CA HIS A 205 13.04 -7.48 -11.97
C HIS A 205 11.65 -7.93 -12.44
N GLN A 206 10.59 -7.57 -11.72
CA GLN A 206 9.22 -7.92 -12.09
C GLN A 206 8.66 -6.89 -13.10
N PRO A 207 7.71 -7.26 -13.96
CA PRO A 207 7.02 -6.29 -14.80
C PRO A 207 5.84 -5.61 -14.06
N GLY A 208 5.37 -4.47 -14.58
CA GLY A 208 4.11 -3.85 -14.17
C GLY A 208 4.17 -3.07 -12.85
N SER A 209 3.02 -3.01 -12.16
CA SER A 209 2.82 -2.14 -10.99
C SER A 209 3.68 -2.53 -9.79
N VAL A 210 4.02 -3.81 -9.61
CA VAL A 210 4.88 -4.27 -8.51
C VAL A 210 6.28 -3.64 -8.61
N ARG A 211 6.82 -3.53 -9.83
CA ARG A 211 8.10 -2.84 -10.08
C ARG A 211 8.01 -1.36 -9.76
N GLU A 212 6.95 -0.70 -10.21
CA GLU A 212 6.76 0.73 -9.98
C GLU A 212 6.64 1.06 -8.48
N MET A 213 5.85 0.28 -7.74
CA MET A 213 5.68 0.46 -6.29
C MET A 213 6.93 0.05 -5.51
N GLY A 214 7.64 -1.00 -5.97
CA GLY A 214 8.93 -1.40 -5.41
C GLY A 214 10.01 -0.33 -5.60
N ALA A 215 10.08 0.27 -6.79
CA ALA A 215 10.98 1.39 -7.08
C ALA A 215 10.60 2.64 -6.28
N LEU A 216 9.30 2.90 -6.08
CA LEU A 216 8.82 4.02 -5.26
C LEU A 216 9.24 3.86 -3.79
N LEU A 217 9.02 2.67 -3.21
CA LEU A 217 9.46 2.34 -1.85
C LEU A 217 10.98 2.50 -1.71
N LEU A 218 11.73 1.92 -2.66
CA LEU A 218 13.19 1.97 -2.67
C LEU A 218 13.72 3.41 -2.73
N GLY A 219 13.21 4.21 -3.68
CA GLY A 219 13.62 5.60 -3.85
C GLY A 219 13.36 6.41 -2.58
N ARG A 220 12.17 6.26 -1.98
CA ARG A 220 11.82 6.95 -0.73
C ARG A 220 12.72 6.55 0.43
N MET A 221 12.98 5.26 0.58
CA MET A 221 13.92 4.75 1.60
C MET A 221 15.32 5.34 1.42
N LEU A 222 15.88 5.24 0.22
CA LEU A 222 17.25 5.69 -0.08
C LEU A 222 17.44 7.20 0.02
N THR A 223 16.38 7.99 -0.17
CA THR A 223 16.44 9.45 -0.02
C THR A 223 16.37 9.94 1.43
N ARG A 224 16.16 9.06 2.41
CA ARG A 224 16.18 9.46 3.81
C ARG A 224 17.60 9.86 4.25
N PRO A 225 17.74 10.88 5.12
CA PRO A 225 19.06 11.38 5.54
C PRO A 225 19.90 10.34 6.30
N ASP A 226 19.25 9.35 6.93
CA ASP A 226 19.89 8.26 7.70
C ASP A 226 20.30 7.05 6.83
N MET A 227 19.98 7.04 5.53
CA MET A 227 20.15 5.86 4.65
C MET A 227 21.38 5.93 3.73
N GLY A 228 22.37 6.78 4.03
CA GLY A 228 23.55 6.97 3.18
C GLY A 228 24.35 5.70 2.89
N LEU A 229 24.46 4.78 3.87
CA LEU A 229 25.15 3.50 3.68
C LEU A 229 24.35 2.55 2.77
N ALA A 230 23.03 2.48 2.95
CA ALA A 230 22.15 1.70 2.09
C ALA A 230 22.14 2.22 0.65
N LEU A 231 22.23 3.54 0.46
CA LEU A 231 22.38 4.15 -0.86
C LEU A 231 23.71 3.76 -1.51
N GLY A 232 24.81 3.79 -0.76
CA GLY A 232 26.12 3.33 -1.25
C GLY A 232 26.11 1.87 -1.69
N GLU A 233 25.49 0.99 -0.90
CA GLU A 233 25.32 -0.43 -1.26
C GLU A 233 24.47 -0.61 -2.51
N TYR A 234 23.37 0.14 -2.63
CA TYR A 234 22.51 0.09 -3.81
C TYR A 234 23.23 0.55 -5.09
N ILE A 235 24.04 1.61 -5.01
CA ILE A 235 24.85 2.08 -6.15
C ILE A 235 25.85 1.00 -6.57
N ALA A 236 26.56 0.40 -5.61
CA ALA A 236 27.51 -0.69 -5.88
C ALA A 236 26.82 -1.91 -6.55
N TRP A 237 25.59 -2.23 -6.12
CA TRP A 237 24.76 -3.26 -6.74
C TRP A 237 24.42 -2.94 -8.21
N ILE A 238 24.00 -1.70 -8.53
CA ILE A 238 23.73 -1.27 -9.92
C ILE A 238 24.99 -1.35 -10.77
N GLU A 239 26.13 -0.91 -10.24
CA GLU A 239 27.42 -0.90 -10.95
C GLU A 239 27.97 -2.31 -11.21
N GLY A 240 27.31 -3.36 -10.69
CA GLY A 240 27.70 -4.75 -10.91
C GLY A 240 28.94 -5.16 -10.11
N ALA A 241 29.31 -4.40 -9.07
CA ALA A 241 30.38 -4.79 -8.18
C ALA A 241 29.95 -6.07 -7.43
N PRO A 242 30.68 -7.20 -7.57
CA PRO A 242 30.43 -8.34 -6.71
C PRO A 242 30.65 -7.86 -5.27
N ASN A 243 29.65 -8.11 -4.41
CA ASN A 243 29.69 -7.84 -2.97
C ASN A 243 31.11 -8.00 -2.46
N ILE A 244 31.72 -6.91 -1.98
CA ILE A 244 32.95 -6.97 -1.21
C ILE A 244 32.56 -7.62 0.11
N SER A 245 32.56 -8.95 0.10
CA SER A 245 32.51 -9.81 1.26
C SER A 245 33.61 -9.39 2.21
N GLN A 246 33.21 -8.96 3.41
CA GLN A 246 34.05 -9.07 4.60
C GLN A 246 34.17 -10.54 5.01
#